data_AF-A0A1F9BTC4-F1
#
_entry.id   AF-A0A1F9BTC4-F1
#
_cell.length_a   1.000
_cell.length_b   1.000
_cell.length_c   1.000
_cell.angle_alpha   90.00
_cell.angle_beta   90.00
_cell.angle_gamma   90.00
#
_symmetry.space_group_name_H-M   'P 1'
#
loop_
_entity.id
_entity.type
_entity.pdbx_description
1 polymer ?
#
loop_
_entity_poly.entity_id
_entity_poly.type
_entity_poly.pdbx_seq_one_letter_code
_entity_poly.pdbx_strand_id
1 'polypeptide(L)' 'MNCWEFKKCGREKSCPAYPDHGRQCAQMARALCGGKVRGIFAIKLAGCLQCGFYQSEYYERTFAKPYERTRPDNRLSL' A
#
# COMPACT_ATOMS: atom_id res chain seq x y z
N MET A 1 -2.21 -11.22 2.28
CA MET A 1 -1.48 -10.77 3.47
C MET A 1 -1.73 -9.29 3.68
N ASN A 2 -2.10 -8.92 4.90
CA ASN A 2 -2.30 -7.55 5.35
C ASN A 2 -0.99 -6.92 5.85
N CYS A 3 -0.96 -5.59 5.93
CA CYS A 3 0.21 -4.84 6.37
C CYS A 3 0.73 -5.28 7.75
N TRP A 4 -0.17 -5.53 8.71
CA TRP A 4 0.20 -5.94 10.07
C TRP A 4 0.80 -7.35 10.12
N GLU A 5 0.35 -8.27 9.27
CA GLU A 5 0.93 -9.62 9.15
C GLU A 5 2.35 -9.56 8.56
N PHE A 6 2.54 -8.75 7.52
CA PHE A 6 3.84 -8.56 6.87
C PHE A 6 4.85 -7.87 7.78
N LYS A 7 4.42 -6.79 8.46
CA LYS A 7 5.28 -5.96 9.31
C LYS A 7 5.44 -6.51 10.73
N LYS A 8 4.57 -7.44 11.15
CA LYS A 8 4.52 -8.00 12.51
C LYS A 8 4.52 -6.91 13.59
N CYS A 9 3.71 -5.87 13.40
CA CYS A 9 3.81 -4.65 14.20
C CYS A 9 3.01 -4.69 15.51
N GLY A 10 2.01 -5.58 15.65
CA GLY A 10 1.17 -5.71 16.85
C GLY A 10 0.27 -4.51 17.15
N ARG A 11 -0.09 -3.72 16.12
CA ARG A 11 -0.88 -2.48 16.25
C ARG A 11 -2.24 -2.56 15.55
N GLU A 12 -2.78 -3.75 15.37
CA GLU A 12 -4.04 -4.02 14.67
C GLU A 12 -5.18 -3.15 15.23
N LYS A 13 -5.37 -3.17 16.56
CA LYS A 13 -6.46 -2.43 17.23
C LYS A 13 -6.38 -0.91 17.10
N SER A 14 -5.21 -0.35 16.81
CA SER A 14 -5.00 1.09 16.64
C SER A 14 -4.71 1.49 15.19
N CYS A 15 -4.76 0.54 14.26
CA CYS A 15 -4.51 0.78 12.85
C CYS A 15 -5.79 1.23 12.16
N PRO A 16 -5.81 2.41 11.50
CA PRO A 16 -6.99 2.86 10.74
C PRO A 16 -7.39 1.96 9.57
N ALA A 17 -6.49 1.06 9.16
CA ALA A 17 -6.74 0.10 8.09
C ALA A 17 -7.24 -1.26 8.58
N TYR A 18 -7.31 -1.48 9.90
CA TYR A 18 -7.87 -2.70 10.48
C TYR A 18 -9.40 -2.57 10.60
N PRO A 19 -10.18 -3.64 10.37
CA PRO A 19 -9.75 -5.00 9.99
C PRO A 19 -9.64 -5.25 8.48
N ASP A 20 -10.24 -4.41 7.64
CA ASP A 20 -10.54 -4.79 6.26
C ASP A 20 -9.60 -4.21 5.20
N HIS A 21 -8.85 -3.15 5.53
CA HIS A 21 -8.09 -2.35 4.57
C HIS A 21 -6.58 -2.57 4.67
N GLY A 22 -6.14 -3.67 5.27
CA GLY A 22 -4.73 -3.97 5.47
C GLY A 22 -3.92 -4.04 4.18
N ARG A 23 -4.53 -4.48 3.07
CA ARG A 23 -3.89 -4.53 1.73
C ARG A 23 -3.80 -3.17 1.04
N GLN A 24 -4.58 -2.20 1.51
CA GLN A 24 -4.69 -0.85 0.95
C GLN A 24 -4.34 0.20 2.02
N CYS A 25 -3.50 -0.16 3.00
CA CYS A 25 -3.27 0.67 4.19
C CYS A 25 -2.76 2.08 3.87
N ALA A 26 -2.00 2.25 2.78
CA ALA A 26 -1.57 3.55 2.29
C ALA A 26 -2.70 4.37 1.64
N GLN A 27 -3.73 3.72 1.07
CA GLN A 27 -4.95 4.42 0.63
C GLN A 27 -5.75 4.95 1.81
N MET A 28 -5.79 4.24 2.93
CA MET A 28 -6.42 4.74 4.16
C MET A 28 -5.66 5.95 4.73
N ALA A 29 -4.32 5.93 4.67
CA ALA A 29 -3.51 7.11 4.95
C ALA A 29 -3.82 8.29 4.00
N ARG A 30 -4.22 7.99 2.75
CA ARG A 30 -4.69 9.00 1.77
C ARG A 30 -6.13 9.47 2.02
N ALA A 31 -7.03 8.60 2.48
CA ALA A 31 -8.46 8.86 2.66
C ALA A 31 -8.80 9.68 3.93
N LEU A 32 -7.91 9.69 4.93
CA LEU A 32 -8.07 10.43 6.19
C LEU A 32 -8.23 11.97 6.04
N CYS A 33 -8.16 12.54 4.83
CA CYS A 33 -8.26 13.99 4.59
C CYS A 33 -9.19 14.39 3.43
N GLY A 34 -10.24 13.62 3.12
CA GLY A 34 -11.41 14.11 2.35
C GLY A 34 -11.13 14.95 1.09
N GLY A 35 -10.04 14.69 0.36
CA GLY A 35 -9.68 15.41 -0.86
C GLY A 35 -8.89 16.73 -0.72
N LYS A 36 -8.43 17.15 0.46
CA LYS A 36 -7.61 18.37 0.63
C LYS A 36 -6.15 18.04 0.99
N VAL A 37 -5.20 18.43 0.13
CA VAL A 37 -3.76 18.23 0.35
C VAL A 37 -3.24 19.28 1.35
N ARG A 38 -2.76 18.86 2.52
CA ARG A 38 -2.00 19.69 3.48
C ARG A 38 -0.61 19.07 3.68
N GLY A 39 0.43 19.87 3.98
CA GLY A 39 1.85 19.46 3.97
C GLY A 39 2.25 18.17 4.72
N ILE A 40 1.50 17.74 5.74
CA ILE A 40 1.70 16.47 6.47
C ILE A 40 1.37 15.24 5.58
N PHE A 41 0.53 15.41 4.56
CA PHE A 41 0.17 14.39 3.57
C PHE A 41 1.34 13.99 2.67
N ALA A 42 2.14 14.97 2.20
CA ALA A 42 3.32 14.70 1.38
C ALA A 42 4.35 13.85 2.15
N ILE A 43 4.51 14.10 3.45
CA ILE A 43 5.36 13.33 4.35
C ILE A 43 4.85 11.89 4.50
N LYS A 44 3.53 11.70 4.69
CA LYS A 44 2.92 10.36 4.81
C LYS A 44 2.98 9.56 3.51
N LEU A 45 2.79 10.20 2.36
CA LEU A 45 2.91 9.55 1.06
C LEU A 45 4.36 9.14 0.79
N ALA A 46 5.33 10.04 1.03
CA ALA A 46 6.75 9.73 0.92
C ALA A 46 7.16 8.56 1.84
N GLY A 47 6.66 8.55 3.09
CA GLY A 47 6.86 7.42 4.00
C GLY A 47 6.24 6.10 3.50
N CYS A 48 5.10 6.15 2.80
CA CYS A 48 4.52 4.96 2.17
C CYS A 48 5.36 4.49 0.98
N LEU A 49 5.91 5.40 0.16
CA LEU A 49 6.78 5.03 -0.96
C LEU A 49 8.03 4.25 -0.49
N GLN A 50 8.52 4.50 0.73
CA GLN A 50 9.64 3.77 1.34
C GLN A 50 9.22 2.56 2.18
N CYS A 51 7.92 2.27 2.32
CA CYS A 51 7.44 1.17 3.13
C CYS A 51 7.58 -0.17 2.40
N GLY A 52 8.29 -1.13 2.99
CA GLY A 52 8.46 -2.48 2.42
C GLY A 52 7.15 -3.22 2.11
N PHE A 53 6.08 -2.99 2.90
CA PHE A 53 4.77 -3.56 2.56
C PHE A 53 4.17 -2.92 1.30
N TYR A 54 4.24 -1.59 1.18
CA TYR A 54 3.74 -0.85 0.01
C TYR A 54 4.46 -1.24 -1.29
N GLN A 55 5.75 -1.55 -1.19
CA GLN A 55 6.56 -2.03 -2.31
C GLN A 55 6.34 -3.52 -2.61
N SER A 56 5.81 -4.30 -1.67
CA SER A 56 5.59 -5.74 -1.86
C SER A 56 4.50 -6.08 -2.88
N GLU A 57 4.41 -7.37 -3.22
CA GLU A 57 3.32 -7.92 -4.04
C GLU A 57 1.98 -7.99 -3.29
N TYR A 58 2.00 -7.94 -1.96
CA TYR A 58 0.80 -8.06 -1.13
C TYR A 58 -0.04 -6.78 -1.11
N TYR A 59 0.58 -5.63 -1.36
CA TYR A 59 -0.09 -4.33 -1.42
C TYR A 59 -0.93 -4.22 -2.69
N GLU A 60 -2.19 -3.87 -2.51
CA GLU A 60 -3.16 -3.74 -3.59
C GLU A 60 -3.06 -2.33 -4.22
N ARG A 61 -2.59 -2.30 -5.47
CA ARG A 61 -2.34 -1.07 -6.25
C ARG A 61 -3.51 -0.65 -7.14
N THR A 62 -4.61 -1.40 -7.13
CA THR A 62 -5.68 -1.31 -8.14
C THR A 62 -6.38 0.06 -8.13
N PHE A 63 -6.12 0.83 -9.18
CA PHE A 63 -7.16 1.53 -9.96
C PHE A 63 -7.23 0.87 -11.35
N ALA A 64 -7.48 -0.44 -11.42
CA ALA A 64 -7.85 -1.13 -12.67
C ALA A 64 -8.21 -2.59 -12.36
N LYS A 65 -9.20 -3.10 -13.07
CA LYS A 65 -9.38 -4.53 -13.37
C LYS A 65 -9.70 -4.63 -14.86
N PRO A 66 -9.54 -5.78 -15.55
CA PRO A 66 -8.83 -7.01 -15.18
C PRO A 66 -8.16 -7.69 -16.41
N TYR A 67 -7.04 -7.22 -16.95
CA TYR A 67 -6.30 -7.96 -17.97
C TYR A 67 -4.88 -7.42 -18.11
N GLU A 68 -3.93 -7.90 -17.30
CA GLU A 68 -2.49 -7.85 -17.61
C GLU A 68 -1.74 -8.61 -16.52
N ARG A 69 -1.90 -9.92 -16.57
CA ARG A 69 -1.03 -10.87 -15.89
C ARG A 69 -0.06 -11.43 -16.92
N THR A 70 0.72 -10.57 -17.55
CA THR A 70 1.90 -10.93 -18.31
C THR A 70 3.04 -10.05 -17.84
N ARG A 71 3.56 -10.36 -16.65
CA ARG A 71 5.00 -10.18 -16.44
C ARG A 71 5.65 -11.37 -17.13
N PRO A 72 6.29 -11.23 -18.30
CA PRO A 72 7.45 -12.04 -18.54
C PRO A 72 8.53 -11.48 -17.60
N ASP A 73 8.86 -12.26 -16.58
CA ASP A 73 10.26 -12.36 -16.23
C ASP A 73 10.96 -12.82 -17.52
N ASN A 74 11.69 -11.91 -18.16
CA ASN A 74 12.84 -12.35 -18.92
C ASN A 74 13.96 -11.33 -18.80
N ARG A 75 14.75 -11.53 -17.76
CA ARG A 75 16.18 -11.31 -17.83
C ARG A 75 16.74 -12.16 -18.98
N LEU A 76 17.02 -11.56 -20.15
CA LEU A 76 18.15 -11.93 -20.99
C LEU A 76 18.34 -10.93 -22.13
N SER A 77 19.53 -10.35 -22.12
CA SER A 77 20.15 -9.56 -23.17
C SER A 77 20.13 -10.28 -24.52
N LEU A 78 19.80 -9.56 -25.59
CA LEU A 78 20.53 -9.47 -26.86
C LEU A 78 19.86 -8.42 -27.75
#